data_AF-A0A1H8GWX5-F1
#
_entry.id   AF-A0A1H8GWX5-F1
#
_cell.length_a   1.000
_cell.length_b   1.000
_cell.length_c   1.000
_cell.angle_alpha   90.00
_cell.angle_beta   90.00
_cell.angle_gamma   90.00
#
_symmetry.space_group_name_H-M   'P 1'
#
loop_
_entity.id
_entity.type
_entity.pdbx_description
1 polymer ?
#
loop_
_entity_poly.entity_id
_entity_poly.type
_entity_poly.pdbx_seq_one_letter_code
_entity_poly.pdbx_strand_id
1 'polypeptide(L)'
;MWEDLLNEIVNSNDFDCLIVKDEELYKPMVYRPKSNSIHFNIGQVLGISGRFGYLLKDTFMCIAYHEFGHYLDFKNNSELIEKFNSKSYIENKFEFEARAFQLGRNLISDNRLLKIYDNLNKERLTRIDTERFQSL
;
A
#
# COMPACT_ATOMS: atom_id res chain seq x y z
N MET A 1 10.71 15.16 -5.91
CA MET A 1 9.90 15.53 -4.72
C MET A 1 9.13 14.33 -4.14
N TRP A 2 8.22 13.69 -4.88
CA TRP A 2 7.45 12.54 -4.36
C TRP A 2 8.28 11.25 -4.23
N GLU A 3 9.11 10.98 -5.24
CA GLU A 3 10.08 9.88 -5.21
C GLU A 3 11.07 10.05 -4.07
N ASP A 4 11.57 11.27 -3.82
CA ASP A 4 12.47 11.56 -2.70
C ASP A 4 11.84 11.23 -1.34
N LEU A 5 10.54 11.49 -1.15
CA LEU A 5 9.83 11.11 0.08
C LEU A 5 9.78 9.59 0.27
N LEU A 6 9.56 8.83 -0.80
CA LEU A 6 9.59 7.36 -0.72
C LEU A 6 11.01 6.84 -0.47
N ASN A 7 12.01 7.41 -1.13
CA ASN A 7 13.41 7.08 -0.91
C ASN A 7 13.85 7.40 0.53
N GLU A 8 13.34 8.46 1.15
CA GLU A 8 13.57 8.75 2.57
C GLU A 8 13.03 7.62 3.47
N ILE A 9 11.83 7.11 3.20
CA ILE A 9 11.27 5.96 3.94
C ILE A 9 12.14 4.72 3.74
N VAL A 10 12.53 4.44 2.49
CA VAL A 10 13.40 3.30 2.15
C VAL A 10 14.71 3.38 2.92
N ASN A 11 15.40 4.51 2.84
CA ASN A 11 16.70 4.71 3.48
C ASN A 11 16.62 4.69 5.01
N SER A 12 15.60 5.33 5.60
CA SER A 12 15.45 5.41 7.06
C SER A 12 15.09 4.07 7.71
N ASN A 13 14.53 3.12 6.94
CA ASN A 13 14.14 1.80 7.43
C ASN A 13 15.03 0.66 6.90
N ASP A 14 16.10 0.96 6.17
CA ASP A 14 16.98 -0.01 5.51
C ASP A 14 16.18 -1.02 4.64
N PHE A 15 15.25 -0.47 3.87
CA PHE A 15 14.50 -1.26 2.90
C PHE A 15 15.31 -1.40 1.63
N ASP A 16 15.28 -2.61 1.08
CA ASP A 16 15.81 -2.91 -0.24
C ASP A 16 14.61 -3.10 -1.16
N CYS A 17 14.10 -2.00 -1.73
CA CYS A 17 13.08 -2.02 -2.77
C CYS A 17 13.21 -0.81 -3.69
N LEU A 18 12.93 -1.00 -4.98
CA LEU A 18 13.04 0.07 -5.99
C LEU A 18 11.79 0.97 -5.97
N ILE A 19 11.99 2.28 -6.06
CA ILE A 19 10.89 3.22 -6.25
C ILE A 19 10.76 3.53 -7.75
N VAL A 20 9.54 3.44 -8.28
CA VAL A 20 9.24 3.66 -9.70
C VAL A 20 8.05 4.60 -9.83
N LYS A 21 8.24 5.75 -10.47
CA LYS A 21 7.13 6.58 -10.93
C LYS A 21 6.52 5.93 -12.19
N ASP A 22 5.22 5.67 -12.17
CA ASP A 22 4.49 4.96 -13.21
C ASP A 22 3.20 5.72 -13.54
N GLU A 23 3.24 6.60 -14.55
CA GLU A 23 2.09 7.47 -14.90
C GLU A 23 0.93 6.70 -15.54
N GLU A 24 1.19 5.49 -16.04
CA GLU A 24 0.20 4.58 -16.63
C GLU A 24 -0.45 3.66 -15.58
N LEU A 25 0.04 3.68 -14.33
CA LEU A 25 -0.53 2.89 -13.25
C LEU A 25 -1.94 3.39 -12.93
N TYR A 26 -2.93 2.51 -13.11
CA TYR A 26 -4.35 2.78 -12.80
C TYR A 26 -4.66 2.83 -11.30
N LYS A 27 -3.69 2.46 -10.44
CA LYS A 27 -3.75 2.53 -8.98
C LYS A 27 -2.90 3.71 -8.48
N PRO A 28 -3.20 4.27 -7.29
CA PRO A 28 -2.36 5.31 -6.68
C PRO A 28 -0.92 4.82 -6.42
N MET A 29 -0.79 3.60 -5.92
CA MET A 29 0.49 2.96 -5.64
C MET A 29 0.30 1.44 -5.61
N VAL A 30 1.37 0.69 -5.87
CA VAL A 30 1.38 -0.76 -5.72
C VAL A 30 2.80 -1.26 -5.43
N TYR A 31 2.95 -2.11 -4.42
CA TYR A 31 4.13 -2.95 -4.29
C TYR A 31 4.04 -4.16 -5.24
N ARG A 32 5.10 -4.40 -6.02
CA ARG A 32 5.23 -5.54 -6.94
C ARG A 32 6.27 -6.51 -6.38
N PRO A 33 5.86 -7.66 -5.81
CA PRO A 33 6.79 -8.59 -5.15
C PRO A 33 7.87 -9.14 -6.09
N LYS A 34 7.50 -9.49 -7.33
CA LYS A 34 8.44 -10.10 -8.30
C LYS A 34 9.58 -9.19 -8.73
N SER A 35 9.31 -7.89 -8.88
CA SER A 35 10.32 -6.88 -9.23
C SER A 35 10.86 -6.16 -7.99
N ASN A 36 10.37 -6.52 -6.81
CA ASN A 36 10.67 -5.87 -5.53
C ASN A 36 10.65 -4.33 -5.64
N SER A 37 9.55 -3.80 -6.17
CA SER A 37 9.44 -2.38 -6.50
C SER A 37 8.10 -1.79 -6.06
N ILE A 38 8.11 -0.54 -5.61
CA ILE A 38 6.92 0.27 -5.34
C ILE A 38 6.70 1.21 -6.52
N HIS A 39 5.58 1.01 -7.22
CA HIS A 39 5.16 1.85 -8.33
C HIS A 39 4.13 2.85 -7.85
N PHE A 40 4.21 4.12 -8.28
CA PHE A 40 3.23 5.13 -7.89
C PHE A 40 2.79 6.04 -9.05
N ASN A 41 1.54 6.49 -8.99
CA ASN A 41 0.96 7.47 -9.90
C ASN A 41 0.36 8.64 -9.09
N ILE A 42 0.99 9.82 -9.20
CA ILE A 42 0.54 10.99 -8.44
C ILE A 42 -0.84 11.49 -8.85
N GLY A 43 -1.24 11.31 -10.12
CA GLY A 43 -2.57 11.70 -10.59
C GLY A 43 -3.67 10.89 -9.91
N GLN A 44 -3.45 9.61 -9.69
CA GLN A 44 -4.37 8.73 -8.96
C GLN A 44 -4.42 9.08 -7.46
N VAL A 45 -3.27 9.40 -6.85
CA VAL A 45 -3.22 9.86 -5.45
C VAL A 45 -3.98 11.19 -5.28
N LEU A 46 -3.86 12.11 -6.23
CA LEU A 46 -4.61 13.37 -6.22
C LEU A 46 -6.12 13.16 -6.22
N GLY A 47 -6.62 12.18 -6.99
CA GLY A 47 -8.04 11.81 -6.99
C GLY A 47 -8.53 11.34 -5.61
N ILE A 48 -7.71 10.57 -4.89
CA ILE A 48 -8.04 10.11 -3.53
C ILE A 48 -8.00 11.28 -2.54
N SER A 49 -6.95 12.11 -2.61
CA SER A 49 -6.80 13.30 -1.76
C SER A 49 -8.01 14.22 -1.89
N GLY A 50 -8.48 14.49 -3.12
CA GLY A 50 -9.67 15.30 -3.38
C GLY A 50 -10.96 14.67 -2.84
N ARG A 51 -11.14 13.35 -2.99
CA ARG A 51 -12.32 12.64 -2.49
C ARG A 51 -12.47 12.73 -0.97
N PHE A 52 -11.36 12.62 -0.25
CA PHE A 52 -11.34 12.57 1.21
C PHE A 52 -11.09 13.92 1.88
N GLY A 53 -10.71 14.95 1.13
CA GLY A 53 -10.37 16.26 1.67
C GLY A 53 -9.08 16.28 2.49
N TYR A 54 -8.17 15.32 2.28
CA TYR A 54 -6.86 15.27 2.93
C TYR A 54 -5.80 15.96 2.07
N LEU A 55 -4.73 16.47 2.71
CA LEU A 55 -3.61 17.03 1.97
C LEU A 55 -2.96 15.94 1.10
N LEU A 56 -2.59 16.32 -0.13
CA LEU A 56 -1.98 15.39 -1.10
C LEU A 56 -0.78 14.64 -0.51
N LYS A 57 0.07 15.35 0.26
CA LYS A 57 1.23 14.75 0.92
C LYS A 57 0.85 13.68 1.93
N ASP A 58 -0.19 13.91 2.73
CA ASP A 58 -0.62 12.94 3.74
C ASP A 58 -1.26 11.71 3.10
N THR A 59 -2.09 11.92 2.07
CA THR A 59 -2.67 10.83 1.28
C THR A 59 -1.57 10.00 0.64
N PHE A 60 -0.58 10.65 0.03
CA PHE A 60 0.57 9.99 -0.57
C PHE A 60 1.32 9.12 0.43
N MET A 61 1.68 9.69 1.60
CA MET A 61 2.39 8.97 2.65
C MET A 61 1.58 7.81 3.23
N CYS A 62 0.28 8.00 3.46
CA CYS A 62 -0.56 6.92 3.98
C CYS A 62 -0.67 5.74 3.01
N ILE A 63 -0.82 6.03 1.71
CA ILE A 63 -0.82 4.98 0.69
C ILE A 63 0.56 4.31 0.60
N ALA A 64 1.65 5.09 0.69
CA ALA A 64 3.00 4.56 0.72
C ALA A 64 3.22 3.58 1.87
N TYR A 65 2.87 3.97 3.10
CA TYR A 65 3.01 3.08 4.27
C TYR A 65 2.24 1.78 4.09
N HIS A 66 1.07 1.80 3.44
CA HIS A 66 0.33 0.58 3.15
C HIS A 66 1.08 -0.36 2.19
N GLU A 67 1.65 0.18 1.12
CA GLU A 67 2.44 -0.60 0.16
C GLU A 67 3.79 -1.06 0.77
N PHE A 68 4.41 -0.28 1.66
CA PHE A 68 5.54 -0.75 2.47
C PHE A 68 5.12 -1.86 3.45
N GLY A 69 3.90 -1.84 3.94
CA GLY A 69 3.30 -2.94 4.68
C GLY A 69 3.25 -4.24 3.86
N HIS A 70 2.87 -4.16 2.59
CA HIS A 70 2.97 -5.30 1.67
C HIS A 70 4.41 -5.74 1.46
N TYR A 71 5.35 -4.81 1.22
CA TYR A 71 6.78 -5.11 1.12
C TYR A 71 7.27 -5.92 2.34
N LEU A 72 6.96 -5.46 3.55
CA LEU A 72 7.34 -6.14 4.78
C LEU A 72 6.70 -7.54 4.90
N ASP A 73 5.44 -7.70 4.52
CA ASP A 73 4.78 -9.02 4.56
C ASP A 73 5.47 -10.01 3.62
N PHE A 74 5.82 -9.60 2.39
CA PHE A 74 6.56 -10.45 1.45
C PHE A 74 8.02 -10.68 1.87
N LYS A 75 8.68 -9.68 2.48
CA LYS A 75 10.04 -9.84 3.02
C LYS A 75 10.08 -10.87 4.14
N ASN A 76 9.06 -10.87 5.02
CA ASN A 76 8.96 -11.80 6.14
C ASN A 76 8.49 -13.20 5.74
N ASN A 77 7.81 -13.33 4.59
CA ASN A 77 7.23 -14.57 4.10
C ASN A 77 7.55 -14.72 2.60
N SER A 78 8.81 -14.96 2.27
CA SER A 78 9.30 -14.98 0.89
C SER A 78 8.64 -16.06 0.03
N GLU A 79 8.13 -17.14 0.64
CA GLU A 79 7.34 -18.17 -0.02
C GLU A 79 6.01 -17.65 -0.58
N LEU A 80 5.54 -16.49 -0.13
CA LEU A 80 4.36 -15.83 -0.71
C LEU A 80 4.62 -15.32 -2.12
N ILE A 81 5.87 -15.01 -2.48
CA ILE A 81 6.21 -14.50 -3.82
C ILE A 81 5.83 -15.55 -4.88
N GLU A 82 6.12 -16.82 -4.61
CA GLU A 82 5.79 -17.93 -5.51
C GLU A 82 4.28 -18.21 -5.54
N LYS A 83 3.59 -17.96 -4.42
CA LYS A 83 2.13 -18.13 -4.29
C LYS A 83 1.33 -16.92 -4.76
N PHE A 84 1.98 -15.82 -5.11
CA PHE A 84 1.33 -14.59 -5.56
C PHE A 84 0.54 -14.85 -6.86
N ASN A 85 -0.76 -14.55 -6.87
CA ASN A 85 -1.75 -14.94 -7.89
C ASN A 85 -2.13 -16.43 -7.95
N SER A 86 -1.75 -17.24 -6.96
CA SER A 86 -2.34 -18.58 -6.80
C SER A 86 -3.77 -18.48 -6.26
N LYS A 87 -4.56 -19.55 -6.43
CA LYS A 87 -5.90 -19.67 -5.86
C LYS A 87 -5.90 -19.43 -4.34
N SER A 88 -4.88 -19.95 -3.65
CA SER A 88 -4.69 -19.74 -2.20
C SER A 88 -4.43 -18.27 -1.85
N TYR A 89 -3.70 -17.52 -2.68
CA TYR A 89 -3.50 -16.09 -2.45
C TYR A 89 -4.81 -15.29 -2.61
N ILE A 90 -5.61 -15.64 -3.62
CA ILE A 90 -6.91 -15.01 -3.88
C ILE A 90 -7.88 -15.30 -2.72
N GLU A 91 -7.94 -16.55 -2.27
CA GLU A 91 -8.82 -16.97 -1.16
C GLU A 91 -8.46 -16.29 0.17
N ASN A 92 -7.17 -16.01 0.41
CA ASN A 92 -6.70 -15.38 1.64
C ASN A 92 -6.37 -13.88 1.47
N LYS A 93 -6.83 -13.24 0.39
CA LYS A 93 -6.57 -11.82 0.07
C LYS A 93 -6.82 -10.91 1.28
N PHE A 94 -7.90 -11.15 2.03
CA PHE A 94 -8.23 -10.37 3.22
C PHE A 94 -7.15 -10.45 4.30
N GLU A 95 -6.56 -11.63 4.55
CA GLU A 95 -5.51 -11.81 5.54
C GLU A 95 -4.21 -11.10 5.12
N PHE A 96 -3.85 -11.16 3.83
CA PHE A 96 -2.72 -10.42 3.27
C PHE A 96 -2.90 -8.91 3.46
N GLU A 97 -4.08 -8.39 3.12
CA GLU A 97 -4.41 -6.98 3.27
C GLU A 97 -4.41 -6.54 4.74
N ALA A 98 -4.90 -7.38 5.65
CA ALA A 98 -4.89 -7.10 7.09
C ALA A 98 -3.47 -7.06 7.67
N ARG A 99 -2.59 -8.00 7.28
CA ARG A 99 -1.19 -7.99 7.71
C ARG A 99 -0.44 -6.79 7.15
N ALA A 100 -0.58 -6.53 5.86
CA ALA A 100 0.02 -5.36 5.22
C ALA A 100 -0.45 -4.05 5.87
N PHE A 101 -1.75 -3.94 6.16
CA PHE A 101 -2.29 -2.79 6.91
C PHE A 101 -1.57 -2.61 8.25
N GLN A 102 -1.47 -3.65 9.07
CA GLN A 102 -0.86 -3.58 10.40
C GLN A 102 0.64 -3.27 10.33
N LEU A 103 1.37 -3.89 9.40
CA LEU A 103 2.80 -3.63 9.19
C LEU A 103 3.03 -2.20 8.75
N GLY A 104 2.26 -1.71 7.78
CA GLY A 104 2.32 -0.32 7.33
C GLY A 104 1.97 0.68 8.43
N ARG A 105 0.95 0.37 9.24
CA ARG A 105 0.55 1.18 10.39
C ARG A 105 1.68 1.36 11.41
N ASN A 106 2.47 0.31 11.64
CA ASN A 106 3.57 0.34 12.59
C ASN A 106 4.74 1.24 12.17
N LEU A 107 4.81 1.61 10.88
CA LEU A 107 5.81 2.56 10.37
C LEU A 107 5.45 4.03 10.66
N ILE A 108 4.23 4.30 11.12
CA ILE A 108 3.72 5.67 11.28
C ILE A 108 3.82 6.11 12.74
N SER A 109 4.72 7.05 13.03
CA SER A 109 4.86 7.67 14.36
C SER A 109 4.00 8.93 14.53
N ASP A 110 3.60 9.60 13.45
CA ASP A 110 2.72 10.77 13.47
C ASP A 110 1.26 10.35 13.73
N ASN A 111 0.73 10.70 14.91
CA ASN A 111 -0.64 10.43 15.32
C ASN A 111 -1.72 10.99 14.38
N ARG A 112 -1.44 12.10 13.70
CA ARG A 112 -2.36 12.69 12.72
C ARG A 112 -2.38 11.85 11.44
N LEU A 113 -1.22 11.42 10.96
CA LEU A 113 -1.12 10.49 9.82
C LEU A 113 -1.76 9.13 10.15
N LEU A 114 -1.57 8.61 11.36
CA LEU A 114 -2.23 7.37 11.81
C LEU A 114 -3.75 7.44 11.65
N LYS A 115 -4.39 8.55 12.04
CA LYS A 115 -5.84 8.72 11.88
C LYS A 115 -6.28 8.72 10.41
N ILE A 116 -5.49 9.36 9.54
CA ILE A 116 -5.76 9.39 8.10
C ILE A 116 -5.61 7.99 7.51
N TYR A 117 -4.53 7.30 7.86
CA TYR A 117 -4.23 5.93 7.44
C TYR A 117 -5.34 4.96 7.84
N ASP A 118 -5.75 4.98 9.12
CA ASP A 118 -6.81 4.12 9.64
C ASP A 118 -8.15 4.39 8.93
N ASN A 119 -8.44 5.64 8.56
CA ASN A 119 -9.66 5.99 7.81
C ASN A 119 -9.63 5.53 6.34
N LEU A 120 -8.51 5.73 5.65
CA LEU A 120 -8.35 5.25 4.27
C LEU A 120 -8.46 3.72 4.20
N ASN A 121 -7.92 3.00 5.19
CA ASN A 121 -8.01 1.55 5.23
C ASN A 121 -9.44 1.02 5.45
N LYS A 122 -10.28 1.71 6.26
CA LYS A 122 -11.69 1.33 6.43
C LYS A 122 -12.45 1.33 5.10
N GLU A 123 -12.20 2.31 4.23
CA GLU A 123 -12.79 2.34 2.89
C GLU A 123 -12.29 1.16 2.04
N ARG A 124 -10.98 0.86 2.08
CA ARG A 124 -10.38 -0.26 1.34
C ARG A 124 -10.98 -1.60 1.77
N LEU A 125 -11.10 -1.86 3.06
CA LEU A 125 -11.69 -3.08 3.60
C LEU A 125 -13.18 -3.21 3.24
N THR A 126 -13.93 -2.11 3.29
CA THR A 126 -15.35 -2.10 2.88
C THR A 126 -15.51 -2.50 1.41
N ARG A 127 -14.59 -2.06 0.54
CA ARG A 127 -14.58 -2.48 -0.88
C ARG A 127 -14.24 -3.96 -1.04
N ILE A 128 -13.24 -4.47 -0.31
CA ILE A 128 -12.85 -5.89 -0.36
C ILE A 128 -14.02 -6.78 0.09
N ASP A 129 -14.72 -6.41 1.16
CA ASP A 129 -15.91 -7.14 1.62
C ASP A 129 -17.02 -7.09 0.56
N THR A 130 -17.27 -5.92 -0.05
CA THR A 130 -18.27 -5.79 -1.12
C THR A 130 -17.94 -6.65 -2.35
N GLU A 131 -16.68 -6.67 -2.78
CA GLU A 131 -16.19 -7.52 -3.89
C GLU A 131 -16.38 -9.01 -3.56
N ARG A 132 -16.11 -9.43 -2.32
CA ARG A 132 -16.30 -10.80 -1.86
C ARG A 132 -17.77 -11.24 -1.97
N PHE A 133 -18.71 -10.39 -1.57
CA PHE A 133 -20.15 -10.70 -1.64
C PHE A 133 -20.73 -10.66 -3.06
N GLN A 134 -20.13 -9.90 -3.99
CA GLN A 134 -20.56 -9.87 -5.40
C GLN A 134 -20.02 -11.02 -6.24
N SER A 135 -19.00 -11.74 -5.72
CA SER A 135 -18.40 -12.91 -6.36
C SER A 135 -19.01 -14.26 -5.94
N LEU A 136 -20.05 -14.23 -5.10
CA LEU A 136 -20.86 -15.38 -4.64
C LEU A 136 -22.21 -15.42 -5.36
#